data_AF-A0A2V2DZE6-F1
#
_entry.id   AF-A0A2V2DZE6-F1
#
_cell.length_a   1.000
_cell.length_b   1.000
_cell.length_c   1.000
_cell.angle_alpha   90.00
_cell.angle_beta   90.00
_cell.angle_gamma   90.00
#
_symmetry.space_group_name_H-M   'P 1'
#
loop_
_entity.id
_entity.type
_entity.pdbx_description
1 polymer ?
#
loop_
_entity_poly.entity_id
_entity_poly.type
_entity_poly.pdbx_seq_one_letter_code
_entity_poly.pdbx_strand_id
1 'polypeptide(L)'
;MSGGVDSAAAAVLLAREGCEVEGATLLLTGDGSAASDAAAAAAVLGIPHRSVDLRETFRREVMDVFAAEYRAGRTPNPCVLCNRAVKFGAMLRYALENGFDGVATGHYAILRREGNRVCLYASPSRKDQSYMLYSLSQEQLSHAVFPLGALEKDEVRAIAREAGLPVAAKPDSQDICFVPDGDYAAFLARYAGEEFLPGDFVDAQGNVLGRHSGLARYTVGQRKGLGSFGRPMYVTALDPAHNRVVLGEEGSQYRADLTAEDVNWIPFDAPPAPLRCRAKIRYHAAPASCTVTPLPGGRAAVVFDEPQRSVTPGQSAVFYDGDRVLGGGIIEGFV
;
A
#
# COMPACT_ATOMS: atom_id res chain seq x y z
N MET A 1 15.27 4.29 8.53
CA MET A 1 16.23 3.54 7.70
C MET A 1 15.89 2.05 7.74
N SER A 2 15.46 1.47 6.62
CA SER A 2 15.01 0.07 6.53
C SER A 2 16.14 -0.93 6.18
N GLY A 3 17.40 -0.47 6.17
CA GLY A 3 18.53 -1.27 5.65
C GLY A 3 18.54 -1.40 4.13
N GLY A 4 17.70 -0.63 3.42
CA GLY A 4 17.69 -0.52 1.96
C GLY A 4 18.26 0.82 1.47
N VAL A 5 18.67 0.82 0.19
CA VAL A 5 19.35 1.96 -0.45
C VAL A 5 18.54 3.26 -0.42
N ASP A 6 17.22 3.19 -0.63
CA ASP A 6 16.35 4.38 -0.68
C ASP A 6 16.37 5.15 0.63
N SER A 7 16.17 4.45 1.75
CA SER A 7 16.15 5.10 3.06
C SER A 7 17.51 5.67 3.48
N ALA A 8 18.60 5.07 3.00
CA ALA A 8 19.95 5.53 3.29
C ALA A 8 20.34 6.74 2.43
N ALA A 9 19.98 6.73 1.15
CA ALA A 9 20.14 7.89 0.26
C ALA A 9 19.28 9.08 0.70
N ALA A 10 18.06 8.83 1.21
CA ALA A 10 17.24 9.89 1.80
C ALA A 10 17.94 10.56 2.99
N ALA A 11 18.60 9.79 3.86
CA ALA A 11 19.40 10.32 4.96
C ALA A 11 20.62 11.11 4.46
N VAL A 12 21.30 10.65 3.39
CA VAL A 12 22.40 11.40 2.74
C VAL A 12 21.93 12.77 2.29
N LEU A 13 20.78 12.85 1.61
CA LEU A 13 20.27 14.10 1.07
C LEU A 13 19.95 15.10 2.19
N LEU A 14 19.25 14.66 3.23
CA LEU A 14 18.94 15.53 4.37
C LEU A 14 20.18 15.99 5.13
N ALA A 15 21.17 15.11 5.31
CA ALA A 15 22.44 15.50 5.92
C ALA A 15 23.20 16.53 5.07
N ARG A 16 23.18 16.39 3.74
CA ARG A 16 23.78 17.36 2.79
C ARG A 16 23.04 18.71 2.80
N GLU A 17 21.75 18.71 3.07
CA GLU A 17 20.93 19.93 3.24
C GLU A 17 21.15 20.62 4.60
N GLY A 18 21.96 20.02 5.49
CA GLY A 18 22.27 20.59 6.80
C GLY A 18 21.21 20.34 7.86
N CYS A 19 20.27 19.41 7.63
CA CYS A 19 19.30 19.01 8.64
C CYS A 19 19.99 18.25 9.79
N GLU A 20 19.45 18.39 11.00
CA GLU A 20 19.75 17.47 12.10
C GLU A 20 19.01 16.15 11.84
N VAL A 21 19.76 15.10 11.50
CA VAL A 21 19.19 13.82 11.07
C VAL A 21 19.57 12.73 12.05
N GLU A 22 18.57 11.92 12.41
CA GLU A 22 18.77 10.67 13.10
C GLU A 22 18.16 9.50 12.32
N GLY A 23 18.91 8.40 12.21
CA GLY A 23 18.43 7.18 11.61
C GLY A 23 17.59 6.34 12.59
N ALA A 24 16.33 6.05 12.25
CA ALA A 24 15.52 5.09 13.02
C ALA A 24 15.23 3.81 12.21
N THR A 25 15.56 2.63 12.74
CA THR A 25 15.09 1.34 12.21
C THR A 25 13.90 0.85 13.01
N LEU A 26 12.80 0.53 12.32
CA LEU A 26 11.60 -0.01 12.97
C LEU A 26 11.73 -1.52 13.09
N LEU A 27 11.64 -2.04 14.32
CA LEU A 27 11.53 -3.48 14.56
C LEU A 27 10.05 -3.84 14.41
N LEU A 28 9.71 -4.46 13.28
CA LEU A 28 8.34 -4.84 12.92
C LEU A 28 8.13 -6.35 12.98
N THR A 29 9.15 -7.10 12.55
CA THR A 29 9.24 -8.56 12.53
C THR A 29 10.55 -9.01 13.21
N GLY A 30 10.67 -10.30 13.55
CA GLY A 30 11.75 -10.82 14.40
C GLY A 30 13.15 -10.88 13.78
N ASP A 31 13.35 -10.43 12.55
CA ASP A 31 14.60 -10.52 11.80
C ASP A 31 15.42 -9.21 11.87
N GLY A 32 16.49 -9.21 12.67
CA GLY A 32 17.32 -8.03 12.95
C GLY A 32 18.33 -7.62 11.86
N SER A 33 18.34 -8.26 10.68
CA SER A 33 19.35 -8.00 9.64
C SER A 33 19.27 -6.58 9.08
N ALA A 34 18.06 -6.05 8.92
CA ALA A 34 17.81 -4.67 8.47
C ALA A 34 18.39 -3.62 9.43
N ALA A 35 18.48 -3.92 10.73
CA ALA A 35 19.03 -3.01 11.73
C ALA A 35 20.56 -2.88 11.59
N SER A 36 21.26 -3.98 11.30
CA SER A 36 22.71 -3.97 11.09
C SER A 36 23.10 -3.12 9.87
N ASP A 37 22.41 -3.30 8.74
CA ASP A 37 22.69 -2.54 7.52
C ASP A 37 22.40 -1.05 7.68
N ALA A 38 21.31 -0.72 8.38
CA ALA A 38 20.95 0.66 8.68
C ALA A 38 21.97 1.33 9.61
N ALA A 39 22.44 0.63 10.64
CA ALA A 39 23.47 1.12 11.54
C ALA A 39 24.80 1.37 10.82
N ALA A 40 25.21 0.45 9.92
CA ALA A 40 26.41 0.62 9.11
C ALA A 40 26.31 1.83 8.18
N ALA A 41 25.16 2.03 7.52
CA ALA A 41 24.93 3.20 6.69
C ALA A 41 24.93 4.51 7.51
N ALA A 42 24.31 4.52 8.69
CA ALA A 42 24.32 5.69 9.58
C ALA A 42 25.72 6.05 10.08
N ALA A 43 26.55 5.04 10.40
CA ALA A 43 27.94 5.23 10.81
C ALA A 43 28.78 5.91 9.72
N VAL A 44 28.59 5.54 8.45
CA VAL A 44 29.26 6.20 7.31
C VAL A 44 28.88 7.68 7.21
N LEU A 45 27.63 8.03 7.53
CA LEU A 45 27.13 9.40 7.51
C LEU A 45 27.48 10.21 8.76
N GLY A 46 28.00 9.57 9.81
CA GLY A 46 28.25 10.21 11.10
C GLY A 46 26.98 10.67 11.82
N ILE A 47 25.83 10.03 11.55
CA ILE A 47 24.55 10.36 12.19
C ILE A 47 24.20 9.34 13.29
N PRO A 48 23.49 9.74 14.35
CA PRO A 48 23.00 8.79 15.34
C PRO A 48 22.00 7.80 14.72
N HIS A 49 21.95 6.59 15.27
CA HIS A 49 21.03 5.54 14.84
C HIS A 49 20.39 4.83 16.02
N ARG A 50 19.09 4.58 15.92
CA ARG A 50 18.31 3.86 16.94
C ARG A 50 17.38 2.82 16.35
N SER A 51 17.11 1.79 17.13
CA SER A 51 16.04 0.82 16.84
C SER A 51 14.81 1.17 17.66
N VAL A 52 13.66 1.26 17.00
CA VAL A 52 12.36 1.56 17.62
C VAL A 52 11.49 0.31 17.53
N ASP A 53 11.15 -0.27 18.67
CA ASP A 53 10.31 -1.46 18.74
C ASP A 53 8.83 -1.09 18.53
N LEU A 54 8.31 -1.45 17.36
CA LEU A 54 6.90 -1.24 17.01
C LEU A 54 6.19 -2.55 16.68
N ARG A 55 6.74 -3.70 17.12
CA ARG A 55 6.20 -5.03 16.79
C ARG A 55 4.74 -5.16 17.16
N GLU A 56 4.35 -4.72 18.36
CA GLU A 56 2.97 -4.81 18.82
C GLU A 56 2.01 -3.90 18.04
N THR A 57 2.45 -2.68 17.70
CA THR A 57 1.65 -1.79 16.85
C THR A 57 1.52 -2.35 15.45
N PHE A 58 2.61 -2.88 14.87
CA PHE A 58 2.59 -3.50 13.55
C PHE A 58 1.68 -4.73 13.51
N ARG A 59 1.75 -5.57 14.54
CA ARG A 59 0.88 -6.74 14.72
C ARG A 59 -0.59 -6.32 14.69
N ARG A 60 -1.00 -5.40 15.56
CA ARG A 60 -2.39 -4.97 15.70
C ARG A 60 -2.93 -4.20 14.49
N GLU A 61 -2.17 -3.21 14.01
CA GLU A 61 -2.67 -2.25 13.01
C GLU A 61 -2.49 -2.74 11.57
N VAL A 62 -1.66 -3.75 11.34
CA VAL A 62 -1.34 -4.24 10.00
C VAL A 62 -1.61 -5.72 9.86
N MET A 63 -1.01 -6.58 10.69
CA MET A 63 -1.09 -8.03 10.51
C MET A 63 -2.45 -8.62 10.91
N ASP A 64 -3.01 -8.20 12.05
CA ASP A 64 -4.35 -8.61 12.52
C ASP A 64 -5.42 -8.15 11.52
N VAL A 65 -5.34 -6.89 11.06
CA VAL A 65 -6.25 -6.35 10.03
C VAL A 65 -6.11 -7.14 8.73
N PHE A 66 -4.89 -7.38 8.26
CA PHE A 66 -4.64 -8.18 7.07
C PHE A 66 -5.28 -9.58 7.16
N ALA A 67 -5.15 -10.25 8.31
CA ALA A 67 -5.76 -11.56 8.52
C ALA A 67 -7.30 -11.51 8.55
N ALA A 68 -7.87 -10.50 9.22
CA ALA A 68 -9.32 -10.30 9.27
C ALA A 68 -9.92 -10.05 7.87
N GLU A 69 -9.24 -9.26 7.05
CA GLU A 69 -9.66 -8.94 5.68
C GLU A 69 -9.70 -10.17 4.78
N TYR A 70 -8.67 -11.02 4.84
CA TYR A 70 -8.65 -12.28 4.09
C TYR A 70 -9.75 -13.24 4.55
N ARG A 71 -10.05 -13.31 5.86
CA ARG A 71 -11.16 -14.10 6.39
C ARG A 71 -12.51 -13.59 5.86
N ALA A 72 -12.64 -12.28 5.67
CA ALA A 72 -13.80 -11.65 5.06
C ALA A 72 -13.85 -11.77 3.52
N GLY A 73 -12.95 -12.53 2.89
CA GLY A 73 -12.88 -12.67 1.43
C GLY A 73 -12.47 -11.41 0.70
N ARG A 74 -11.81 -10.47 1.39
CA ARG A 74 -11.27 -9.23 0.83
C ARG A 74 -9.77 -9.38 0.59
N THR A 75 -9.21 -8.52 -0.24
CA THR A 75 -7.76 -8.50 -0.52
C THR A 75 -7.17 -7.16 -0.09
N PRO A 76 -6.65 -7.06 1.14
CA PRO A 76 -6.16 -5.80 1.71
C PRO A 76 -4.83 -5.35 1.11
N ASN A 77 -4.50 -4.07 1.31
CA ASN A 77 -3.16 -3.52 1.07
C ASN A 77 -2.45 -3.17 2.38
N PRO A 78 -1.60 -4.06 2.94
CA PRO A 78 -0.96 -3.83 4.24
C PRO A 78 0.05 -2.68 4.22
N CYS A 79 0.59 -2.30 3.05
CA CYS A 79 1.56 -1.21 2.94
C CYS A 79 0.89 0.16 3.19
N VAL A 80 -0.35 0.34 2.74
CA VAL A 80 -1.15 1.56 3.02
C VAL A 80 -1.39 1.68 4.53
N LEU A 81 -1.77 0.58 5.19
CA LEU A 81 -1.98 0.54 6.64
C LEU A 81 -0.69 0.81 7.41
N CYS A 82 0.42 0.17 7.02
CA CYS A 82 1.73 0.39 7.62
C CYS A 82 2.19 1.84 7.49
N ASN A 83 1.99 2.48 6.34
CA ASN A 83 2.31 3.89 6.17
C ASN A 83 1.50 4.77 7.13
N ARG A 84 0.18 4.59 7.20
CA ARG A 84 -0.70 5.39 8.06
C ARG A 84 -0.49 5.15 9.55
N ALA A 85 -0.48 3.89 10.00
CA ALA A 85 -0.51 3.56 11.43
C ALA A 85 0.89 3.42 12.05
N VAL A 86 1.89 3.04 11.25
CA VAL A 86 3.22 2.68 11.77
C VAL A 86 4.25 3.74 11.40
N LYS A 87 4.50 4.00 10.12
CA LYS A 87 5.56 4.95 9.68
C LYS A 87 5.20 6.40 9.98
N PHE A 88 3.99 6.82 9.64
CA PHE A 88 3.48 8.17 9.93
C PHE A 88 2.52 8.19 11.11
N GLY A 89 2.33 7.06 11.79
CA GLY A 89 1.60 6.97 13.05
C GLY A 89 2.57 6.85 14.22
N ALA A 90 2.87 5.62 14.63
CA ALA A 90 3.70 5.36 15.80
C ALA A 90 5.13 5.92 15.72
N MET A 91 5.81 5.80 14.57
CA MET A 91 7.14 6.38 14.38
C MET A 91 7.09 7.92 14.38
N LEU A 92 6.06 8.54 13.81
CA LEU A 92 5.90 10.00 13.88
C LEU A 92 5.69 10.47 15.32
N ARG A 93 4.79 9.83 16.09
CA ARG A 93 4.61 10.15 17.51
C ARG A 93 5.92 10.05 18.28
N TYR A 94 6.65 8.96 18.08
CA TYR A 94 7.96 8.78 18.68
C TYR A 94 8.92 9.92 18.33
N ALA A 95 8.98 10.34 17.06
CA ALA A 95 9.83 11.43 16.62
C ALA A 95 9.48 12.75 17.32
N LEU A 96 8.19 13.13 17.34
CA LEU A 96 7.71 14.35 17.98
C LEU A 96 7.99 14.36 19.49
N GLU A 97 7.76 13.23 20.18
CA GLU A 97 8.05 13.07 21.62
C GLU A 97 9.55 13.18 21.95
N ASN A 98 10.42 12.94 20.96
CA ASN A 98 11.88 13.05 21.10
C ASN A 98 12.42 14.37 20.53
N GLY A 99 11.55 15.35 20.23
CA GLY A 99 11.94 16.69 19.83
C GLY A 99 12.28 16.87 18.35
N PHE A 100 11.97 15.89 17.49
CA PHE A 100 12.12 16.03 16.05
C PHE A 100 10.91 16.72 15.43
N ASP A 101 11.13 17.45 14.32
CA ASP A 101 10.06 18.14 13.60
C ASP A 101 9.20 17.21 12.72
N GLY A 102 9.67 16.01 12.42
CA GLY A 102 8.96 15.10 11.52
C GLY A 102 9.71 13.83 11.16
N VAL A 103 9.19 13.11 10.17
CA VAL A 103 9.70 11.82 9.71
C VAL A 103 10.02 11.89 8.22
N ALA A 104 11.27 11.60 7.89
CA ALA A 104 11.70 11.35 6.53
C ALA A 104 11.66 9.87 6.17
N THR A 105 11.23 9.57 4.96
CA THR A 105 11.27 8.21 4.41
C THR A 105 11.80 8.21 2.99
N GLY A 106 12.31 7.07 2.52
CA GLY A 106 12.71 6.87 1.13
C GLY A 106 11.53 6.63 0.18
N HIS A 107 10.36 7.23 0.43
CA HIS A 107 9.24 7.12 -0.50
C HIS A 107 9.41 8.07 -1.69
N TYR A 108 8.97 7.61 -2.86
CA TYR A 108 8.93 8.39 -4.09
C TYR A 108 7.56 9.06 -4.23
N ALA A 109 7.41 10.21 -3.60
CA ALA A 109 6.22 11.06 -3.71
C ALA A 109 6.61 12.52 -3.43
N ILE A 110 5.77 13.46 -3.85
CA ILE A 110 6.03 14.88 -3.68
C ILE A 110 4.99 15.48 -2.73
N LEU A 111 5.43 16.33 -1.81
CA LEU A 111 4.55 17.13 -0.96
C LEU A 111 4.71 18.60 -1.33
N ARG A 112 3.58 19.32 -1.42
CA ARG A 112 3.56 20.78 -1.62
C ARG A 112 2.58 21.40 -0.64
N ARG A 113 2.92 22.56 -0.09
CA ARG A 113 1.99 23.34 0.71
C ARG A 113 1.15 24.23 -0.21
N GLU A 114 -0.16 24.16 -0.05
CA GLU A 114 -1.14 24.94 -0.80
C GLU A 114 -2.10 25.58 0.19
N GLY A 115 -1.92 26.89 0.43
CA GLY A 115 -2.63 27.57 1.50
C GLY A 115 -2.34 26.94 2.87
N ASN A 116 -3.39 26.47 3.54
CA ASN A 116 -3.31 25.84 4.86
C ASN A 116 -3.13 24.32 4.82
N ARG A 117 -3.11 23.70 3.64
CA ARG A 117 -3.02 22.24 3.48
C ARG A 117 -1.69 21.81 2.89
N VAL A 118 -1.29 20.58 3.22
CA VAL A 118 -0.20 19.87 2.56
C VAL A 118 -0.83 18.88 1.57
N CYS A 119 -0.50 19.07 0.30
CA CYS A 119 -1.00 18.27 -0.81
C CYS A 119 0.03 17.22 -1.24
N LEU A 120 -0.47 16.02 -1.54
CA LEU A 120 0.31 14.90 -2.03
C LEU A 120 0.26 14.84 -3.55
N TYR A 121 1.40 14.59 -4.16
CA TYR A 121 1.60 14.51 -5.60
C TYR A 121 2.33 13.22 -5.96
N ALA A 122 1.93 12.64 -7.08
CA ALA A 122 2.60 11.53 -7.71
C ALA A 122 4.04 11.93 -8.09
N SER A 123 4.98 11.02 -7.85
CA SER A 123 6.33 11.21 -8.35
C SER A 123 6.34 11.10 -9.88
N PRO A 124 7.16 11.91 -10.58
CA PRO A 124 7.45 11.65 -11.99
C PRO A 124 8.23 10.34 -12.20
N SER A 125 8.81 9.78 -11.14
CA SER A 125 9.54 8.51 -11.20
C SER A 125 8.62 7.34 -11.53
N ARG A 126 9.16 6.36 -12.25
CA ARG A 126 8.52 5.04 -12.44
C ARG A 126 8.25 4.30 -11.13
N LYS A 127 8.90 4.73 -10.04
CA LYS A 127 8.75 4.20 -8.69
C LYS A 127 7.71 4.95 -7.84
N ASP A 128 6.86 5.80 -8.42
CA ASP A 128 5.80 6.53 -7.71
C ASP A 128 5.09 5.68 -6.65
N GLN A 129 5.09 6.20 -5.42
CA GLN A 129 4.50 5.58 -4.23
C GLN A 129 3.37 6.41 -3.63
N SER A 130 2.90 7.45 -4.31
CA SER A 130 1.77 8.27 -3.86
C SER A 130 0.51 7.46 -3.56
N TYR A 131 0.27 6.39 -4.32
CA TYR A 131 -0.82 5.42 -4.09
C TYR A 131 -0.75 4.78 -2.70
N MET A 132 0.43 4.60 -2.12
CA MET A 132 0.58 3.98 -0.78
C MET A 132 0.41 5.00 0.36
N LEU A 133 0.25 6.28 0.02
CA LEU A 133 0.28 7.41 0.96
C LEU A 133 -1.05 8.20 0.97
N TYR A 134 -2.05 7.81 0.16
CA TYR A 134 -3.33 8.53 0.07
C TYR A 134 -4.09 8.62 1.40
N SER A 135 -3.81 7.71 2.33
CA SER A 135 -4.53 7.58 3.61
C SER A 135 -3.92 8.40 4.74
N LEU A 136 -2.85 9.16 4.45
CA LEU A 136 -2.22 10.03 5.44
C LEU A 136 -3.11 11.25 5.75
N SER A 137 -3.23 11.57 7.03
CA SER A 137 -3.94 12.77 7.48
C SER A 137 -3.14 14.04 7.20
N GLN A 138 -3.78 15.21 7.32
CA GLN A 138 -3.08 16.50 7.17
C GLN A 138 -1.97 16.69 8.21
N GLU A 139 -2.17 16.25 9.45
CA GLU A 139 -1.14 16.25 10.49
C GLU A 139 0.05 15.37 10.10
N GLN A 140 -0.22 14.16 9.60
CA GLN A 140 0.83 13.25 9.16
C GLN A 140 1.62 13.81 7.98
N LEU A 141 0.92 14.41 7.00
CA LEU A 141 1.54 15.03 5.83
C LEU A 141 2.35 16.27 6.21
N SER A 142 1.92 17.06 7.21
CA SER A 142 2.67 18.25 7.64
C SER A 142 4.00 17.94 8.31
N HIS A 143 4.17 16.71 8.79
CA HIS A 143 5.41 16.23 9.39
C HIS A 143 6.16 15.22 8.51
N ALA A 144 5.70 14.98 7.27
CA ALA A 144 6.32 14.03 6.37
C ALA A 144 7.35 14.70 5.45
N VAL A 145 8.47 14.01 5.22
CA VAL A 145 9.51 14.43 4.27
C VAL A 145 9.85 13.29 3.31
N PHE A 146 9.90 13.59 2.01
CA PHE A 146 10.22 12.62 0.95
C PHE A 146 11.39 13.11 0.08
N PRO A 147 12.64 12.94 0.53
CA PRO A 147 13.81 13.48 -0.17
C PRO A 147 14.02 12.90 -1.58
N LEU A 148 13.46 11.70 -1.85
CA LEU A 148 13.60 11.03 -3.15
C LEU A 148 12.51 11.42 -4.16
N GLY A 149 11.62 12.35 -3.80
CA GLY A 149 10.34 12.55 -4.46
C GLY A 149 10.37 12.69 -5.98
N ALA A 150 11.39 13.34 -6.54
CA ALA A 150 11.56 13.52 -8.00
C ALA A 150 12.70 12.70 -8.62
N LEU A 151 13.44 11.94 -7.81
CA LEU A 151 14.62 11.21 -8.28
C LEU A 151 14.22 9.88 -8.91
N GLU A 152 14.98 9.46 -9.91
CA GLU A 152 14.94 8.11 -10.43
C GLU A 152 15.87 7.18 -9.65
N LYS A 153 15.61 5.88 -9.76
CA LYS A 153 16.32 4.86 -8.98
C LYS A 153 17.84 4.87 -9.19
N ASP A 154 18.28 5.13 -10.40
CA ASP A 154 19.70 5.16 -10.75
C ASP A 154 20.42 6.34 -10.09
N GLU A 155 19.74 7.50 -9.98
CA GLU A 155 20.25 8.67 -9.26
C GLU A 155 20.38 8.37 -7.77
N VAL A 156 19.37 7.71 -7.18
CA VAL A 156 19.41 7.28 -5.77
C VAL A 156 20.57 6.31 -5.50
N ARG A 157 20.83 5.36 -6.41
CA ARG A 157 22.01 4.47 -6.32
C ARG A 157 23.32 5.22 -6.54
N ALA A 158 23.37 6.25 -7.37
CA ALA A 158 24.56 7.08 -7.54
C ALA A 158 24.88 7.84 -6.25
N ILE A 159 23.90 8.50 -5.64
CA ILE A 159 24.03 9.19 -4.34
C ILE A 159 24.59 8.25 -3.28
N ALA A 160 24.04 7.02 -3.19
CA ALA A 160 24.51 6.05 -2.22
C ALA A 160 25.95 5.59 -2.47
N ARG A 161 26.36 5.40 -3.73
CA ARG A 161 27.74 5.05 -4.08
C ARG A 161 28.73 6.18 -3.79
N GLU A 162 28.38 7.40 -4.15
CA GLU A 162 29.19 8.60 -3.88
C GLU A 162 29.41 8.82 -2.39
N ALA A 163 28.38 8.56 -1.58
CA ALA A 163 28.47 8.62 -0.11
C ALA A 163 29.18 7.40 0.52
N GLY A 164 29.63 6.42 -0.26
CA GLY A 164 30.31 5.23 0.25
C GLY A 164 29.41 4.28 1.04
N LEU A 165 28.10 4.29 0.80
CA LEU A 165 27.16 3.47 1.58
C LEU A 165 27.28 1.98 1.22
N PRO A 166 27.36 1.07 2.22
CA PRO A 166 27.50 -0.37 1.98
C PRO A 166 26.27 -0.99 1.31
N VAL A 167 25.11 -0.34 1.44
CA VAL A 167 23.82 -0.80 0.89
C VAL A 167 23.58 -0.38 -0.57
N ALA A 168 24.52 0.33 -1.21
CA ALA A 168 24.32 0.91 -2.54
C ALA A 168 24.01 -0.12 -3.64
N ALA A 169 24.56 -1.33 -3.54
CA ALA A 169 24.35 -2.44 -4.47
C ALA A 169 23.19 -3.36 -4.07
N LYS A 170 22.57 -3.16 -2.91
CA LYS A 170 21.53 -4.06 -2.40
C LYS A 170 20.30 -4.05 -3.34
N PRO A 171 19.67 -5.20 -3.61
CA PRO A 171 18.40 -5.23 -4.34
C PRO A 171 17.30 -4.57 -3.51
N ASP A 172 16.28 -4.07 -4.21
CA ASP A 172 15.11 -3.50 -3.56
C ASP A 172 14.31 -4.61 -2.88
N SER A 173 13.80 -4.34 -1.68
CA SER A 173 12.80 -5.21 -1.06
C SER A 173 11.61 -5.35 -2.02
N GLN A 174 11.37 -6.58 -2.45
CA GLN A 174 10.15 -6.97 -3.15
C GLN A 174 9.19 -7.56 -2.12
N ASP A 175 7.88 -7.45 -2.38
CA ASP A 175 6.80 -8.06 -1.62
C ASP A 175 6.51 -7.47 -0.22
N ILE A 176 5.51 -8.05 0.44
CA ILE A 176 5.01 -7.63 1.76
C ILE A 176 6.03 -8.08 2.81
N CYS A 177 6.46 -7.16 3.69
CA CYS A 177 7.60 -7.42 4.59
C CYS A 177 7.45 -8.63 5.53
N PHE A 178 6.22 -9.03 5.89
CA PHE A 178 5.94 -10.20 6.72
C PHE A 178 5.50 -11.45 5.92
N VAL A 179 5.47 -11.35 4.58
CA VAL A 179 5.20 -12.46 3.65
C VAL A 179 6.24 -12.43 2.51
N PRO A 180 7.52 -12.68 2.82
CA PRO A 180 8.63 -12.47 1.88
C PRO A 180 8.67 -13.47 0.71
N ASP A 181 7.96 -14.58 0.81
CA ASP A 181 7.81 -15.61 -0.23
C ASP A 181 6.53 -15.43 -1.07
N GLY A 182 5.70 -14.44 -0.74
CA GLY A 182 4.42 -14.17 -1.37
C GLY A 182 3.32 -15.20 -1.04
N ASP A 183 3.57 -16.18 -0.16
CA ASP A 183 2.56 -17.18 0.23
C ASP A 183 1.70 -16.68 1.40
N TYR A 184 0.73 -15.83 1.07
CA TYR A 184 -0.21 -15.26 2.04
C TYR A 184 -0.99 -16.34 2.78
N ALA A 185 -1.33 -17.46 2.12
CA ALA A 185 -2.04 -18.55 2.76
C ALA A 185 -1.16 -19.25 3.81
N ALA A 186 0.11 -19.53 3.50
CA ALA A 186 1.03 -20.07 4.49
C ALA A 186 1.25 -19.12 5.67
N PHE A 187 1.35 -17.81 5.40
CA PHE A 187 1.43 -16.79 6.46
C PHE A 187 0.20 -16.84 7.37
N LEU A 188 -1.01 -16.76 6.81
CA LEU A 188 -2.24 -16.72 7.58
C LEU A 188 -2.47 -17.99 8.41
N ALA A 189 -2.12 -19.17 7.86
CA ALA A 189 -2.19 -20.43 8.60
C ALA A 189 -1.26 -20.42 9.81
N ARG A 190 -0.01 -19.97 9.63
CA ARG A 190 0.99 -19.91 10.71
C ARG A 190 0.69 -18.82 11.74
N TYR A 191 0.15 -17.69 11.30
CA TYR A 191 -0.02 -16.49 12.11
C TYR A 191 -1.36 -16.45 12.85
N ALA A 192 -2.46 -16.70 12.14
CA ALA A 192 -3.81 -16.59 12.67
C ALA A 192 -4.45 -17.96 12.98
N GLY A 193 -3.72 -19.07 12.73
CA GLY A 193 -4.26 -20.42 12.90
C GLY A 193 -5.38 -20.74 11.91
N GLU A 194 -5.44 -20.03 10.78
CA GLU A 194 -6.48 -20.19 9.76
C GLU A 194 -6.35 -21.56 9.08
N GLU A 195 -7.37 -22.39 9.20
CA GLU A 195 -7.52 -23.58 8.38
C GLU A 195 -8.24 -23.20 7.08
N PHE A 196 -7.49 -23.23 5.98
CA PHE A 196 -8.05 -22.99 4.64
C PHE A 196 -8.84 -24.20 4.16
N LEU A 197 -10.10 -24.26 4.60
CA LEU A 197 -11.01 -25.35 4.27
C LEU A 197 -11.29 -25.41 2.76
N PRO A 198 -11.17 -26.58 2.12
CA PRO A 198 -11.60 -26.76 0.75
C PRO A 198 -13.07 -26.37 0.56
N GLY A 199 -13.36 -25.77 -0.59
CA GLY A 199 -14.71 -25.34 -0.97
C GLY A 199 -14.95 -25.52 -2.44
N ASP A 200 -16.07 -24.98 -2.94
CA ASP A 200 -16.50 -25.19 -4.31
C ASP A 200 -16.15 -23.99 -5.21
N PHE A 201 -15.59 -24.28 -6.38
CA PHE A 201 -15.63 -23.34 -7.50
C PHE A 201 -17.03 -23.39 -8.09
N VAL A 202 -17.68 -22.23 -8.25
CA VAL A 202 -19.03 -22.13 -8.82
C VAL A 202 -19.07 -21.14 -9.98
N ASP A 203 -20.03 -21.29 -10.89
CA ASP A 203 -20.35 -20.25 -11.87
C ASP A 203 -21.30 -19.18 -11.29
N ALA A 204 -21.67 -18.19 -12.11
CA ALA A 204 -22.59 -17.12 -11.72
C ALA A 204 -24.02 -17.61 -11.40
N GLN A 205 -24.39 -18.82 -11.81
CA GLN A 205 -25.67 -19.46 -11.52
C GLN A 205 -25.59 -20.36 -10.27
N GLY A 206 -24.40 -20.51 -9.69
CA GLY A 206 -24.16 -21.37 -8.53
C GLY A 206 -23.92 -22.83 -8.85
N ASN A 207 -23.73 -23.20 -10.13
CA ASN A 207 -23.38 -24.57 -10.50
C ASN A 207 -21.94 -24.86 -10.09
N VAL A 208 -21.71 -26.01 -9.45
CA VAL A 208 -20.37 -26.44 -9.03
C VAL A 208 -19.54 -26.85 -10.25
N LEU A 209 -18.40 -26.19 -10.43
CA LEU A 209 -17.43 -26.43 -11.50
C LEU A 209 -16.26 -27.30 -11.05
N GLY A 210 -15.96 -27.33 -9.75
CA GLY A 210 -14.82 -28.03 -9.17
C GLY A 210 -14.59 -27.62 -7.72
N ARG A 211 -13.39 -27.92 -7.20
CA ARG A 211 -13.02 -27.61 -5.81
C ARG A 211 -11.75 -26.77 -5.72
N HIS A 212 -11.74 -25.90 -4.72
CA HIS A 212 -10.62 -25.03 -4.39
C HIS A 212 -10.00 -25.41 -3.04
N SER A 213 -8.76 -25.00 -2.77
CA SER A 213 -8.01 -25.35 -1.54
C SER A 213 -8.06 -24.25 -0.47
N GLY A 214 -9.22 -23.58 -0.38
CA GLY A 214 -9.52 -22.50 0.56
C GLY A 214 -9.44 -21.08 0.00
N LEU A 215 -10.33 -20.22 0.48
CA LEU A 215 -10.64 -18.90 -0.10
C LEU A 215 -9.46 -17.94 -0.21
N ALA A 216 -8.59 -17.89 0.81
CA ALA A 216 -7.50 -16.92 0.86
C ALA A 216 -6.44 -17.09 -0.24
N ARG A 217 -6.48 -18.20 -0.99
CA ARG A 217 -5.61 -18.45 -2.15
C ARG A 217 -6.10 -17.79 -3.43
N TYR A 218 -7.23 -17.09 -3.36
CA TYR A 218 -7.90 -16.52 -4.51
C TYR A 218 -8.15 -15.04 -4.31
N THR A 219 -8.07 -14.29 -5.41
CA THR A 219 -8.34 -12.86 -5.46
C THR A 219 -9.15 -12.57 -6.72
N VAL A 220 -10.08 -11.61 -6.66
CA VAL A 220 -10.85 -11.20 -7.84
C VAL A 220 -9.90 -10.82 -8.99
N GLY A 221 -10.19 -11.34 -10.18
CA GLY A 221 -9.37 -11.22 -11.38
C GLY A 221 -8.29 -12.29 -11.57
N GLN A 222 -8.06 -13.15 -10.58
CA GLN A 222 -7.08 -14.22 -10.67
C GLN A 222 -7.45 -15.22 -11.76
N ARG A 223 -6.45 -15.63 -12.55
CA ARG A 223 -6.57 -16.63 -13.63
C ARG A 223 -5.78 -17.90 -13.33
N LYS A 224 -4.61 -17.75 -12.71
CA LYS A 224 -3.69 -18.86 -12.43
C LYS A 224 -4.12 -19.60 -11.16
N GLY A 225 -3.81 -20.90 -11.08
CA GLY A 225 -4.08 -21.71 -9.90
C GLY A 225 -5.54 -22.10 -9.68
N LEU A 226 -6.40 -21.98 -10.71
CA LEU A 226 -7.82 -22.36 -10.64
C LEU A 226 -8.09 -23.80 -11.06
N GLY A 227 -7.13 -24.47 -11.71
CA GLY A 227 -7.34 -25.75 -12.40
C GLY A 227 -7.60 -25.58 -13.89
N SER A 228 -8.06 -26.65 -14.55
CA SER A 228 -8.37 -26.66 -15.98
C SER A 228 -9.85 -26.89 -16.21
N PHE A 229 -10.50 -25.96 -16.91
CA PHE A 229 -11.94 -25.98 -17.21
C PHE A 229 -12.23 -26.04 -18.71
N GLY A 230 -11.25 -26.43 -19.54
CA GLY A 230 -11.36 -26.45 -21.01
C GLY A 230 -11.36 -25.06 -21.68
N ARG A 231 -11.53 -23.98 -20.89
CA ARG A 231 -11.49 -22.58 -21.31
C ARG A 231 -10.86 -21.70 -20.20
N PRO A 232 -10.34 -20.50 -20.52
CA PRO A 232 -9.86 -19.57 -19.51
C PRO A 232 -11.00 -19.12 -18.58
N MET A 233 -10.80 -19.29 -17.28
CA MET A 233 -11.71 -18.82 -16.23
C MET A 233 -11.01 -17.78 -15.36
N TYR A 234 -11.79 -16.89 -14.76
CA TYR A 234 -11.34 -15.83 -13.87
C TYR A 234 -12.17 -15.83 -12.60
N VAL A 235 -11.54 -15.55 -11.46
CA VAL A 235 -12.27 -15.27 -10.22
C VAL A 235 -13.04 -13.96 -10.39
N THR A 236 -14.36 -13.99 -10.27
CA THR A 236 -15.23 -12.81 -10.39
C THR A 236 -15.73 -12.31 -9.05
N ALA A 237 -15.88 -13.22 -8.07
CA ALA A 237 -16.24 -12.90 -6.69
C ALA A 237 -15.75 -13.99 -5.72
N LEU A 238 -15.67 -13.62 -4.45
CA LEU A 238 -15.45 -14.54 -3.34
C LEU A 238 -16.69 -14.51 -2.46
N ASP A 239 -17.15 -15.67 -2.01
CA ASP A 239 -18.30 -15.83 -1.12
C ASP A 239 -17.86 -16.57 0.16
N PRO A 240 -17.39 -15.82 1.17
CA PRO A 240 -16.97 -16.38 2.46
C PRO A 240 -18.08 -17.10 3.20
N ALA A 241 -19.33 -16.63 3.08
CA ALA A 241 -20.45 -17.18 3.83
C ALA A 241 -20.73 -18.64 3.45
N HIS A 242 -20.52 -19.00 2.18
CA HIS A 242 -20.72 -20.36 1.68
C HIS A 242 -19.41 -21.10 1.36
N ASN A 243 -18.25 -20.51 1.64
CA ASN A 243 -16.92 -21.02 1.24
C ASN A 243 -16.84 -21.33 -0.27
N ARG A 244 -17.17 -20.35 -1.12
CA ARG A 244 -17.21 -20.50 -2.58
C ARG A 244 -16.37 -19.47 -3.30
N VAL A 245 -15.75 -19.89 -4.40
CA VAL A 245 -15.07 -19.00 -5.34
C VAL A 245 -15.88 -18.96 -6.63
N VAL A 246 -16.38 -17.78 -7.00
CA VAL A 246 -17.18 -17.59 -8.21
C VAL A 246 -16.25 -17.38 -9.39
N LEU A 247 -16.42 -18.19 -10.43
CA LEU A 247 -15.66 -18.14 -11.67
C LEU A 247 -16.53 -17.64 -12.82
N GLY A 248 -15.93 -16.83 -13.69
CA GLY A 248 -16.55 -16.38 -14.93
C GLY A 248 -15.57 -16.47 -16.11
N GLU A 249 -16.12 -16.41 -17.31
CA GLU A 249 -15.35 -16.32 -18.54
C GLU A 249 -14.79 -14.89 -18.73
N GLU A 250 -13.91 -14.73 -19.72
CA GLU A 250 -13.38 -13.43 -20.13
C GLU A 250 -14.50 -12.40 -20.33
N GLY A 251 -14.34 -11.22 -19.75
CA GLY A 251 -15.35 -10.15 -19.75
C GLY A 251 -16.10 -10.05 -18.43
N SER A 252 -16.32 -11.16 -17.73
CA SER A 252 -17.07 -11.19 -16.46
C SER A 252 -16.32 -10.52 -15.30
N GLN A 253 -15.01 -10.33 -15.45
CA GLN A 253 -14.18 -9.68 -14.45
C GLN A 253 -14.14 -8.14 -14.57
N TYR A 254 -14.83 -7.55 -15.54
CA TYR A 254 -14.85 -6.10 -15.75
C TYR A 254 -16.06 -5.47 -15.08
N ARG A 255 -15.86 -4.29 -14.48
CA ARG A 255 -16.92 -3.48 -13.87
C ARG A 255 -16.69 -2.00 -14.14
N ALA A 256 -17.78 -1.28 -14.38
CA ALA A 256 -17.73 0.16 -14.65
C ALA A 256 -17.80 1.00 -13.37
N ASP A 257 -18.03 0.39 -12.21
CA ASP A 257 -18.31 1.09 -10.97
C ASP A 257 -17.72 0.39 -9.75
N LEU A 258 -17.59 1.17 -8.67
CA LEU A 258 -17.31 0.69 -7.32
C LEU A 258 -17.82 1.67 -6.26
N THR A 259 -17.99 1.17 -5.04
CA THR A 259 -18.13 1.99 -3.83
C THR A 259 -16.86 1.88 -3.01
N ALA A 260 -16.31 3.03 -2.60
CA ALA A 260 -15.18 3.13 -1.69
C ALA A 260 -15.65 3.58 -0.30
N GLU A 261 -15.14 2.92 0.74
CA GLU A 261 -15.29 3.27 2.15
C GLU A 261 -14.00 3.88 2.72
N ASP A 262 -14.09 4.45 3.93
CA ASP A 262 -12.98 5.10 4.62
C ASP A 262 -12.22 6.11 3.74
N VAL A 263 -12.98 6.93 3.01
CA VAL A 263 -12.41 7.88 2.04
C VAL A 263 -11.69 9.01 2.77
N ASN A 264 -10.41 9.16 2.47
CA ASN A 264 -9.57 10.27 2.91
C ASN A 264 -9.35 11.24 1.75
N TRP A 265 -9.65 12.52 1.97
CA TRP A 265 -9.44 13.60 1.00
C TRP A 265 -8.24 14.47 1.39
N ILE A 266 -7.31 14.66 0.44
CA ILE A 266 -6.02 15.31 0.70
C ILE A 266 -6.06 16.83 0.51
N PRO A 267 -6.62 17.40 -0.56
CA PRO A 267 -6.60 18.85 -0.77
C PRO A 267 -7.81 19.58 -0.17
N PHE A 268 -8.82 18.88 0.32
CA PHE A 268 -10.03 19.43 0.96
C PHE A 268 -10.65 18.42 1.94
N ASP A 269 -11.61 18.85 2.78
CA ASP A 269 -12.28 17.95 3.75
C ASP A 269 -13.23 16.97 3.06
N ALA A 270 -14.03 17.47 2.13
CA ALA A 270 -14.84 16.69 1.20
C ALA A 270 -15.12 17.56 -0.05
N PRO A 271 -15.23 16.97 -1.25
CA PRO A 271 -15.62 17.75 -2.41
C PRO A 271 -17.11 18.13 -2.30
N PRO A 272 -17.50 19.36 -2.66
CA PRO A 272 -18.88 19.82 -2.58
C PRO A 272 -19.78 19.24 -3.69
N ALA A 273 -19.18 18.65 -4.72
CA ALA A 273 -19.85 18.11 -5.90
C ALA A 273 -19.07 16.92 -6.46
N PRO A 274 -19.66 16.11 -7.36
CA PRO A 274 -18.93 15.08 -8.08
C PRO A 274 -17.69 15.63 -8.78
N LEU A 275 -16.59 14.87 -8.69
CA LEU A 275 -15.31 15.23 -9.28
C LEU A 275 -15.05 14.40 -10.52
N ARG A 276 -14.64 15.08 -11.59
CA ARG A 276 -14.09 14.43 -12.78
C ARG A 276 -12.59 14.25 -12.59
N CYS A 277 -12.11 13.02 -12.54
CA CYS A 277 -10.71 12.73 -12.26
C CYS A 277 -10.28 11.38 -12.84
N ARG A 278 -9.08 10.92 -12.48
CA ARG A 278 -8.63 9.55 -12.76
C ARG A 278 -8.50 8.75 -11.47
N ALA A 279 -8.68 7.44 -11.53
CA ALA A 279 -8.52 6.57 -10.37
C ALA A 279 -7.63 5.35 -10.66
N LYS A 280 -6.81 4.98 -9.68
CA LYS A 280 -6.08 3.70 -9.65
C LYS A 280 -6.78 2.78 -8.65
N ILE A 281 -7.16 1.59 -9.09
CA ILE A 281 -7.79 0.55 -8.23
C ILE A 281 -6.80 -0.54 -7.78
N ARG A 282 -5.55 -0.45 -8.26
CA ARG A 282 -4.40 -1.26 -7.88
C ARG A 282 -3.13 -0.44 -8.04
N TYR A 283 -2.10 -0.75 -7.26
CA TYR A 283 -0.85 0.02 -7.25
C TYR A 283 -0.18 0.15 -8.62
N HIS A 284 -0.09 -0.95 -9.37
CA HIS A 284 0.54 -0.99 -10.70
C HIS A 284 -0.44 -0.80 -11.87
N ALA A 285 -1.73 -0.53 -11.59
CA ALA A 285 -2.69 -0.25 -12.65
C ALA A 285 -2.45 1.14 -13.24
N ALA A 286 -2.73 1.29 -14.54
CA ALA A 286 -2.85 2.61 -15.13
C ALA A 286 -4.07 3.35 -14.53
N PRO A 287 -3.98 4.66 -14.27
CA PRO A 287 -5.13 5.42 -13.81
C PRO A 287 -6.19 5.51 -14.91
N ALA A 288 -7.44 5.20 -14.59
CA ALA A 288 -8.58 5.26 -15.52
C ALA A 288 -9.46 6.48 -15.25
N SER A 289 -10.00 7.09 -16.31
CA SER A 289 -10.92 8.23 -16.21
C SER A 289 -12.23 7.80 -15.53
N CYS A 290 -12.70 8.63 -14.59
CA CYS A 290 -13.88 8.34 -13.78
C CYS A 290 -14.53 9.60 -13.23
N THR A 291 -15.74 9.45 -12.71
CA THR A 291 -16.43 10.44 -11.90
C THR A 291 -16.57 9.90 -10.48
N VAL A 292 -16.10 10.66 -9.50
CA VAL A 292 -16.17 10.31 -8.08
C VAL A 292 -17.20 11.19 -7.39
N THR A 293 -18.23 10.58 -6.82
CA THR A 293 -19.31 11.25 -6.11
C THR A 293 -19.23 10.95 -4.61
N PRO A 294 -18.99 11.95 -3.74
CA PRO A 294 -19.03 11.76 -2.30
C PRO A 294 -20.39 11.26 -1.83
N LEU A 295 -20.37 10.29 -0.93
CA LEU A 295 -21.55 9.72 -0.28
C LEU A 295 -21.49 9.97 1.24
N PRO A 296 -22.64 9.92 1.94
CA PRO A 296 -22.66 9.98 3.40
C PRO A 296 -21.82 8.87 4.05
N GLY A 297 -21.28 9.15 5.24
CA GLY A 297 -20.51 8.18 6.04
C GLY A 297 -19.07 7.99 5.59
N GLY A 298 -18.45 8.98 4.94
CA GLY A 298 -17.06 8.89 4.49
C GLY A 298 -16.87 7.92 3.32
N ARG A 299 -17.92 7.75 2.49
CA ARG A 299 -17.90 6.87 1.31
C ARG A 299 -17.86 7.67 0.02
N ALA A 300 -17.56 7.01 -1.09
CA ALA A 300 -17.67 7.59 -2.43
C ALA A 300 -18.10 6.54 -3.47
N ALA A 301 -19.02 6.91 -4.34
CA ALA A 301 -19.32 6.16 -5.55
C ALA A 301 -18.33 6.57 -6.65
N VAL A 302 -17.78 5.60 -7.37
CA VAL A 302 -16.85 5.83 -8.48
C VAL A 302 -17.42 5.16 -9.71
N VAL A 303 -17.58 5.92 -10.79
CA VAL A 303 -18.03 5.42 -12.09
C VAL A 303 -16.96 5.71 -13.13
N PHE A 304 -16.40 4.66 -13.72
CA PHE A 304 -15.40 4.71 -14.77
C PHE A 304 -16.06 4.91 -16.14
N ASP A 305 -15.37 5.59 -17.05
CA ASP A 305 -15.85 5.73 -18.44
C ASP A 305 -15.81 4.39 -19.18
N GLU A 306 -14.77 3.61 -18.90
CA GLU A 306 -14.54 2.30 -19.46
C GLU A 306 -14.50 1.27 -18.33
N PRO A 307 -15.12 0.10 -18.51
CA PRO A 307 -15.08 -0.97 -17.52
C PRO A 307 -13.64 -1.33 -17.12
N GLN A 308 -13.38 -1.37 -15.82
CA GLN A 308 -12.09 -1.72 -15.25
C GLN A 308 -12.04 -3.19 -14.86
N ARG A 309 -10.89 -3.81 -15.13
CA ARG A 309 -10.66 -5.21 -14.81
C ARG A 309 -10.42 -5.38 -13.30
N SER A 310 -11.10 -6.35 -12.71
CA SER A 310 -10.80 -6.87 -11.37
C SER A 310 -10.90 -5.84 -10.25
N VAL A 311 -12.00 -5.08 -10.22
CA VAL A 311 -12.38 -4.30 -9.03
C VAL A 311 -12.50 -5.25 -7.84
N THR A 312 -11.66 -5.07 -6.83
CA THR A 312 -11.44 -6.07 -5.76
C THR A 312 -11.68 -5.45 -4.39
N PRO A 313 -12.69 -5.90 -3.64
CA PRO A 313 -12.91 -5.45 -2.27
C PRO A 313 -11.66 -5.60 -1.38
N GLY A 314 -11.41 -4.60 -0.53
CA GLY A 314 -10.21 -4.49 0.32
C GLY A 314 -8.99 -3.83 -0.36
N GLN A 315 -8.93 -3.75 -1.69
CA GLN A 315 -7.91 -2.93 -2.36
C GLN A 315 -8.23 -1.45 -2.23
N SER A 316 -7.27 -0.58 -2.54
CA SER A 316 -7.48 0.87 -2.49
C SER A 316 -7.93 1.42 -3.85
N ALA A 317 -8.86 2.37 -3.83
CA ALA A 317 -9.17 3.22 -4.97
C ALA A 317 -8.62 4.63 -4.67
N VAL A 318 -7.61 5.06 -5.43
CA VAL A 318 -6.92 6.35 -5.21
C VAL A 318 -7.20 7.28 -6.39
N PHE A 319 -7.59 8.51 -6.09
CA PHE A 319 -8.10 9.51 -7.02
C PHE A 319 -7.04 10.57 -7.34
N TYR A 320 -6.90 10.92 -8.62
CA TYR A 320 -5.86 11.79 -9.14
C TYR A 320 -6.42 12.84 -10.10
N ASP A 321 -5.95 14.08 -9.97
CA ASP A 321 -6.09 15.15 -10.97
C ASP A 321 -4.70 15.52 -11.49
N GLY A 322 -4.37 15.11 -12.71
CA GLY A 322 -2.99 15.14 -13.19
C GLY A 322 -2.08 14.28 -12.30
N ASP A 323 -1.07 14.92 -11.70
CA ASP A 323 -0.17 14.33 -10.70
C ASP A 323 -0.66 14.54 -9.25
N ARG A 324 -1.68 15.38 -9.01
CA ARG A 324 -2.19 15.66 -7.67
C ARG A 324 -3.05 14.52 -7.16
N VAL A 325 -2.76 14.01 -5.96
CA VAL A 325 -3.61 13.05 -5.26
C VAL A 325 -4.77 13.81 -4.63
N LEU A 326 -5.99 13.52 -5.07
CA LEU A 326 -7.20 14.09 -4.49
C LEU A 326 -7.60 13.36 -3.21
N GLY A 327 -7.33 12.06 -3.14
CA GLY A 327 -7.70 11.23 -2.01
C GLY A 327 -7.78 9.76 -2.39
N GLY A 328 -8.44 8.97 -1.57
CA GLY A 328 -8.73 7.58 -1.87
C GLY A 328 -9.47 6.89 -0.73
N GLY A 329 -9.91 5.66 -0.97
CA GLY A 329 -10.58 4.82 0.02
C GLY A 329 -10.35 3.34 -0.23
N ILE A 330 -10.93 2.51 0.62
CA ILE A 330 -10.93 1.05 0.50
C ILE A 330 -12.13 0.64 -0.35
N ILE A 331 -11.94 -0.20 -1.35
CA ILE A 331 -13.04 -0.72 -2.17
C ILE A 331 -13.91 -1.61 -1.28
N GLU A 332 -15.15 -1.18 -1.02
CA GLU A 332 -16.14 -1.93 -0.24
C GLU A 332 -16.82 -2.98 -1.13
N GLY A 333 -17.23 -2.55 -2.32
CA GLY A 333 -18.01 -3.37 -3.24
C GLY A 333 -18.36 -2.61 -4.52
N PHE A 334 -19.47 -3.01 -5.12
CA PHE A 334 -19.99 -2.46 -6.37
C PHE A 334 -21.27 -1.68 -6.09
N VAL A 335 -21.64 -0.76 -6.98
CA VAL A 335 -22.89 0.02 -6.89
C VAL A 335 -24.07 -0.85 -7.33
#